data_AF-A0A6G3ZCW1-F1
#
_entry.id   AF-A0A6G3ZCW1-F1
#
_cell.length_a   1.000
_cell.length_b   1.000
_cell.length_c   1.000
_cell.angle_alpha   90.00
_cell.angle_beta   90.00
_cell.angle_gamma   90.00
#
_symmetry.space_group_name_H-M   'P 1'
#
loop_
_entity.id
_entity.type
_entity.pdbx_description
1 polymer ?
#
loop_
_entity_poly.entity_id
_entity_poly.type
_entity_poly.pdbx_seq_one_letter_code
_entity_poly.pdbx_strand_id
1 'polypeptide(L)' 'MIATIFDIDGTLKDTTFIDDKCFIEAFDSIFGIDINNQNWSELKHVTDWGITEEIVFKKWAGNQLIMNYRLLKPNLLNF' A
#
# COMPACT_ATOMS: atom_id res chain seq x y z
N MET A 1 28.71 -22.46 -8.98
CA MET A 1 27.28 -22.83 -8.99
C MET A 1 26.50 -21.53 -9.08
N ILE A 2 25.57 -21.43 -10.04
CA ILE A 2 24.75 -20.22 -10.24
C ILE A 2 23.31 -20.61 -9.93
N ALA A 3 22.63 -19.81 -9.12
CA ALA A 3 21.20 -19.94 -8.83
C ALA A 3 20.47 -18.72 -9.41
N THR A 4 19.29 -18.97 -9.98
CA THR A 4 18.38 -17.93 -10.48
C THR A 4 17.09 -18.02 -9.68
N ILE A 5 16.66 -16.89 -9.13
CA ILE A 5 15.43 -16.78 -8.34
C ILE A 5 14.41 -16.03 -9.18
N PHE A 6 13.19 -16.57 -9.26
CA PHE A 6 12.06 -15.95 -9.94
C PHE A 6 10.97 -15.66 -8.92
N ASP A 7 10.35 -14.49 -9.07
CA ASP A 7 9.11 -14.15 -8.38
C ASP A 7 7.92 -14.92 -9.00
N ILE A 8 6.83 -15.06 -8.26
CA ILE A 8 5.64 -15.80 -8.72
C ILE A 8 4.66 -14.84 -9.38
N ASP A 9 4.19 -13.84 -8.64
CA ASP A 9 3.14 -12.93 -9.08
C ASP A 9 3.74 -11.82 -9.95
N GLY A 10 3.12 -11.54 -11.09
CA GLY A 10 3.66 -10.60 -12.09
C GLY A 10 4.89 -11.09 -12.88
N THR A 11 5.53 -12.20 -12.46
CA THR A 11 6.68 -12.80 -13.17
C THR A 11 6.33 -14.13 -13.81
N LEU A 12 5.86 -15.12 -13.04
CA LEU A 12 5.45 -16.43 -13.57
C LEU A 12 3.95 -16.50 -13.87
N LYS A 13 3.16 -15.63 -13.23
CA LYS A 13 1.72 -15.49 -13.46
C LYS A 13 1.37 -14.02 -13.69
N ASP A 14 0.46 -13.77 -14.62
CA ASP A 14 -0.09 -12.42 -14.87
C ASP A 14 -1.17 -12.10 -13.82
N THR A 15 -0.74 -11.90 -12.58
CA THR A 15 -1.59 -11.70 -11.39
C THR A 15 -1.37 -10.37 -10.70
N THR A 16 -0.51 -9.49 -11.23
CA THR A 16 -0.28 -8.15 -10.67
C THR A 16 -1.57 -7.36 -10.51
N PHE A 17 -2.49 -7.47 -11.48
CA PHE A 17 -3.78 -6.77 -11.40
C PHE A 17 -4.68 -7.26 -10.25
N ILE A 18 -4.51 -8.51 -9.82
CA ILE A 18 -5.27 -9.09 -8.70
C ILE A 18 -4.74 -8.50 -7.40
N ASP A 19 -3.43 -8.39 -7.27
CA ASP A 19 -2.78 -7.80 -6.10
C ASP A 19 -3.20 -6.33 -5.94
N ASP A 20 -3.11 -5.55 -7.02
CA ASP A 20 -3.59 -4.15 -7.07
C ASP A 20 -5.05 -4.04 -6.61
N LYS A 21 -5.93 -4.88 -7.18
CA LYS A 21 -7.36 -4.87 -6.86
C LYS A 21 -7.59 -5.18 -5.38
N CYS A 22 -6.98 -6.23 -4.85
CA CYS A 22 -7.11 -6.62 -3.45
C CYS A 22 -6.63 -5.51 -2.52
N PHE A 23 -5.50 -4.88 -2.85
CA PHE A 23 -4.95 -3.79 -2.04
C PHE A 23 -5.87 -2.56 -2.04
N ILE A 24 -6.37 -2.15 -3.21
CA ILE A 24 -7.29 -1.00 -3.35
C ILE A 24 -8.60 -1.25 -2.58
N GLU A 25 -9.21 -2.42 -2.74
CA GLU A 25 -10.45 -2.79 -2.04
C GLU A 25 -10.25 -2.82 -0.52
N ALA A 26 -9.14 -3.39 -0.04
CA ALA A 26 -8.80 -3.39 1.37
C ALA A 26 -8.62 -1.96 1.91
N PHE A 27 -7.92 -1.11 1.15
CA PHE A 27 -7.64 0.28 1.55
C PHE A 27 -8.92 1.10 1.73
N ASP A 28 -9.86 0.99 0.79
CA ASP A 28 -11.16 1.63 0.91
C ASP A 28 -11.97 1.06 2.07
N SER A 29 -11.98 -0.27 2.26
CA SER A 29 -12.73 -0.90 3.34
C SER A 29 -12.25 -0.53 4.76
N ILE A 30 -10.94 -0.28 4.94
CA ILE A 30 -10.34 -0.01 6.25
C ILE A 30 -10.24 1.49 6.52
N PHE A 31 -9.87 2.29 5.52
CA PHE A 31 -9.60 3.72 5.70
C PHE A 31 -10.70 4.62 5.12
N GLY A 32 -11.60 4.08 4.27
CA GLY A 32 -12.58 4.88 3.52
C GLY A 32 -11.94 5.83 2.51
N ILE A 33 -10.77 5.45 1.98
CA ILE A 33 -9.99 6.26 1.03
C ILE A 33 -9.95 5.54 -0.31
N ASP A 34 -10.53 6.16 -1.34
CA ASP A 34 -10.43 5.69 -2.72
C ASP A 34 -9.04 5.98 -3.31
N ILE A 35 -8.36 4.91 -3.72
CA ILE A 35 -7.03 4.93 -4.34
C ILE A 35 -7.02 4.25 -5.72
N ASN A 36 -8.17 4.07 -6.38
CA ASN A 36 -8.27 3.43 -7.71
C ASN A 36 -7.39 4.08 -8.79
N ASN A 37 -7.12 5.38 -8.68
CA ASN A 37 -6.28 6.13 -9.62
C ASN A 37 -4.83 6.33 -9.12
N GLN A 38 -4.41 5.58 -8.10
CA GLN A 38 -3.06 5.71 -7.55
C GLN A 38 -2.03 5.20 -8.55
N ASN A 39 -1.06 6.05 -8.89
CA ASN A 39 0.12 5.63 -9.63
C ASN A 39 1.15 5.05 -8.65
N TRP A 40 1.36 3.73 -8.68
CA TRP A 40 2.33 3.06 -7.80
C TRP A 40 3.77 3.50 -8.04
N SER A 41 4.10 3.93 -9.27
CA SER A 41 5.46 4.36 -9.63
C SER A 41 5.87 5.72 -9.01
N GLU A 42 4.91 6.45 -8.47
CA GLU A 42 5.14 7.73 -7.77
C GLU A 42 5.40 7.56 -6.26
N LEU A 43 5.30 6.34 -5.76
CA LEU A 43 5.58 6.02 -4.36
C LEU A 43 7.05 5.69 -4.19
N LYS A 44 7.62 6.17 -3.09
CA LYS A 44 9.03 5.92 -2.76
C LYS A 44 9.24 4.49 -2.24
N HIS A 45 8.24 3.97 -1.55
CA HIS A 45 8.27 2.65 -0.92
C HIS A 45 7.39 1.67 -1.69
N VAL A 46 7.85 0.42 -1.79
CA VAL A 46 7.20 -0.67 -2.53
C VAL A 46 6.70 -1.80 -1.61
N THR A 47 6.78 -1.61 -0.30
CA THR A 47 6.19 -2.54 0.68
C THR A 47 4.79 -2.06 1.05
N ASP A 48 3.88 -2.97 1.35
CA ASP A 48 2.49 -2.66 1.74
C ASP A 48 2.42 -1.59 2.85
N TRP A 49 3.30 -1.71 3.86
CA TRP A 49 3.41 -0.72 4.92
C TRP A 49 3.82 0.65 4.39
N GLY A 50 4.88 0.72 3.58
CA GLY A 50 5.39 1.97 3.07
C GLY A 50 4.44 2.65 2.09
N ILE A 51 3.80 1.86 1.22
CA ILE A 51 2.73 2.31 0.33
C ILE A 51 1.59 2.89 1.15
N THR A 52 1.12 2.16 2.17
CA THR A 52 0.04 2.60 3.04
C THR A 52 0.38 3.90 3.74
N GLU A 53 1.52 3.96 4.42
CA GLU A 53 1.96 5.15 5.15
C GLU A 53 2.06 6.38 4.24
N GLU A 54 2.63 6.22 3.05
CA GLU A 54 2.82 7.32 2.11
C GLU A 54 1.49 7.83 1.54
N ILE A 55 0.57 6.94 1.15
CA ILE A 55 -0.76 7.30 0.66
C ILE A 55 -1.57 8.00 1.75
N VAL A 56 -1.61 7.41 2.94
CA VAL A 56 -2.24 7.98 4.14
C VAL A 56 -1.72 9.40 4.37
N PHE A 57 -0.40 9.57 4.39
CA PHE A 57 0.20 10.88 4.61
C PHE A 57 -0.15 11.88 3.50
N LYS A 58 -0.05 11.50 2.22
CA LYS A 58 -0.37 12.38 1.08
C LYS A 58 -1.84 12.82 1.06
N LYS A 59 -2.78 11.91 1.31
CA LYS A 59 -4.22 12.19 1.26
C LYS A 59 -4.71 12.94 2.51
N TRP A 60 -4.16 12.65 3.69
CA TRP A 60 -4.52 13.37 4.92
C TRP A 60 -3.79 14.71 5.10
N ALA A 61 -2.57 14.89 4.60
CA ALA A 61 -1.88 16.19 4.70
C ALA A 61 -2.62 17.31 3.94
N GLY A 62 -3.46 16.96 2.95
CA GLY A 62 -4.38 17.90 2.29
C GLY A 62 -5.61 18.29 3.14
N ASN A 63 -5.94 17.50 4.16
CA ASN A 63 -7.07 17.69 5.09
C ASN A 63 -6.53 17.95 6.50
N GLN A 64 -6.23 19.22 6.79
CA GLN A 64 -5.56 19.76 7.97
C GLN A 64 -6.01 19.21 9.35
N LEU A 65 -5.55 18.01 9.75
CA LEU A 65 -5.60 17.50 11.12
C LEU A 65 -4.30 16.73 11.43
N ILE A 66 -3.47 17.32 12.27
CA ILE A 66 -2.21 16.71 12.74
C ILE A 66 -2.57 15.57 13.69
N MET A 67 -2.55 14.33 13.20
CA MET A 67 -2.50 13.16 14.07
C MET A 67 -1.06 12.71 14.24
N ASN A 68 -0.64 12.56 15.50
CA ASN A 68 0.63 11.95 15.86
C ASN A 68 0.67 10.53 15.27
N TYR A 69 1.59 10.28 14.34
CA TYR A 69 1.91 8.97 13.75
C TYR A 69 1.98 7.82 14.79
N ARG A 70 2.31 8.17 16.04
CA ARG A 70 2.40 7.28 17.20
C ARG A 70 1.07 6.67 17.64
N LEU A 71 -0.07 7.26 17.26
CA LEU A 71 -1.43 6.79 17.59
C LEU A 71 -2.02 5.79 16.58
N LEU A 72 -1.44 5.68 15.37
CA LEU A 72 -1.85 4.70 14.36
C LEU A 72 -1.12 3.35 14.51
N LYS A 73 0.09 3.35 15.09
CA LYS A 73 0.86 2.13 15.35
C LYS A 73 0.10 1.02 16.10
N PRO A 74 -0.72 1.28 17.13
CA PRO A 74 -1.38 0.20 17.88
C PRO A 74 -2.39 -0.59 17.06
N ASN A 75 -3.05 0.02 16.08
CA ASN A 75 -4.08 -0.64 15.27
C ASN A 75 -3.50 -1.32 14.01
N LEU A 76 -2.31 -0.92 13.56
CA LEU A 76 -1.63 -1.48 12.40
C LEU A 76 -0.68 -2.65 12.75
N LEU A 77 -0.40 -2.89 14.04
CA LEU A 77 0.45 -3.97 14.55
C LEU A 77 -0.34 -5.21 15.00
N ASN A 78 -1.66 -5.22 14.81
CA ASN A 78 -2.56 -6.32 15.22
C ASN A 78 -2.98 -7.24 14.05
N PHE A 79 -2.27 -7.19 12.92
CA PHE A 79 -2.39 -8.14 11.81
C PHE A 79 -1.13 -9.02 11.74
#